data_AF-A0A7J8TRW3-F1
#
_entry.id   AF-A0A7J8TRW3-F1
#
_cell.length_a   1.000
_cell.length_b   1.000
_cell.length_c   1.000
_cell.angle_alpha   90.00
_cell.angle_beta   90.00
_cell.angle_gamma   90.00
#
_symmetry.space_group_name_H-M   'P 1'
#
loop_
_entity.id
_entity.type
_entity.pdbx_description
1 polymer ?
#
loop_
_entity_poly.entity_id
_entity_poly.type
_entity_poly.pdbx_seq_one_letter_code
_entity_poly.pdbx_strand_id
1 'polypeptide(L)' 'MKIWCEVCDKEEAIVFCPADEAALCGVCDHNVHHANKLATKHCRFALLQPDDSPLCDICQ' A
#
# COMPACT_ATOMS: atom_id res chain seq x y z
N MET A 1 4.94 11.99 -5.13
CA MET A 1 3.49 12.21 -4.99
C MET A 1 3.00 11.21 -3.96
N LYS A 2 2.27 11.64 -2.94
CA LYS A 2 1.74 10.74 -1.90
C LYS A 2 0.42 10.13 -2.37
N ILE A 3 0.22 8.84 -2.12
CA ILE A 3 -1.04 8.12 -2.39
C ILE A 3 -1.79 8.03 -1.06
N TRP A 4 -3.06 8.44 -1.03
CA TRP A 4 -3.88 8.39 0.19
C TRP A 4 -4.68 7.09 0.26
N CYS A 5 -4.98 6.62 1.47
CA CYS A 5 -5.79 5.45 1.66
C CYS A 5 -7.22 5.67 1.18
N GLU A 6 -7.67 4.86 0.22
CA GLU A 6 -8.97 5.00 -0.45
C GLU A 6 -10.16 4.56 0.41
N VAL A 7 -9.91 4.00 1.60
CA VAL A 7 -10.97 3.56 2.53
C VAL A 7 -11.25 4.61 3.61
N CYS A 8 -10.21 5.28 4.11
CA CYS A 8 -10.37 6.21 5.23
C CYS A 8 -10.11 7.67 4.87
N ASP A 9 -9.47 7.95 3.74
CA ASP A 9 -9.07 9.28 3.26
C ASP A 9 -8.28 10.12 4.28
N LYS A 10 -7.65 9.48 5.28
CA LYS A 10 -7.01 10.14 6.42
C LYS A 10 -5.51 9.92 6.51
N GLU A 11 -5.05 8.75 6.10
CA GLU A 11 -3.66 8.30 6.24
C GLU A 11 -3.06 7.97 4.87
N GLU A 12 -1.74 8.10 4.75
CA GLU A 12 -1.00 7.72 3.55
C GLU A 12 -1.12 6.20 3.32
N ALA A 13 -1.37 5.81 2.08
CA ALA A 13 -1.39 4.41 1.69
C ALA A 13 0.04 3.87 1.63
N ILE A 14 0.24 2.71 2.25
CA ILE A 14 1.55 2.03 2.30
C ILE A 14 1.51 0.65 1.64
N VAL A 15 0.31 0.17 1.31
CA VAL A 15 0.06 -1.12 0.67
C VAL A 15 -0.93 -0.94 -0.48
N PHE A 16 -0.70 -1.64 -1.59
CA PHE A 16 -1.67 -1.81 -2.66
C PHE A 16 -2.10 -3.28 -2.75
N CYS A 17 -3.42 -3.50 -2.80
CA CYS A 17 -4.04 -4.81 -3.03
C CYS A 17 -4.61 -4.88 -4.45
N PRO A 18 -4.05 -5.69 -5.38
CA PRO A 18 -4.60 -5.82 -6.73
C PRO A 18 -5.94 -6.55 -6.77
N ALA A 19 -6.23 -7.41 -5.81
CA ALA A 19 -7.50 -8.15 -5.77
C ALA A 19 -8.69 -7.21 -5.49
N ASP A 20 -8.46 -6.18 -4.68
CA ASP A 20 -9.45 -5.15 -4.34
C ASP A 20 -9.26 -3.86 -5.14
N GLU A 21 -8.24 -3.82 -6.02
CA GLU A 21 -7.81 -2.63 -6.78
C GLU A 21 -7.62 -1.38 -5.91
N ALA A 22 -7.12 -1.56 -4.68
CA ALA A 22 -7.16 -0.53 -3.65
C ALA A 22 -5.80 -0.24 -2.99
N ALA A 23 -5.52 1.05 -2.76
CA ALA A 23 -4.40 1.55 -1.96
C ALA A 23 -4.85 1.80 -0.50
N LEU A 24 -4.22 1.12 0.45
CA LEU A 24 -4.62 1.07 1.86
C LEU A 24 -3.51 1.55 2.79
N CYS A 25 -3.90 2.27 3.85
CA CYS A 25 -3.04 2.48 5.01
C CYS A 25 -2.95 1.17 5.82
N GLY A 26 -1.98 1.08 6.73
CA GLY A 26 -1.76 -0.16 7.51
C GLY A 26 -2.97 -0.61 8.33
N VAL A 27 -3.77 0.33 8.87
CA VAL A 27 -4.97 0.00 9.64
C VAL A 27 -6.08 -0.57 8.75
N CYS A 28 -6.34 0.07 7.61
CA CYS A 28 -7.34 -0.40 6.65
C CYS A 28 -6.91 -1.74 6.02
N ASP A 29 -5.63 -1.91 5.69
CA ASP A 29 -5.07 -3.19 5.22
C ASP A 29 -5.36 -4.32 6.21
N HIS A 30 -5.08 -4.11 7.51
CA HIS A 30 -5.34 -5.12 8.53
C HIS A 30 -6.83 -5.46 8.60
N ASN A 31 -7.70 -4.45 8.67
CA ASN A 31 -9.14 -4.65 8.79
C ASN A 31 -9.72 -5.42 7.58
N VAL A 32 -9.30 -5.07 6.36
CA VAL A 32 -9.77 -5.74 5.13
C VAL A 32 -9.23 -7.17 5.06
N HIS A 33 -7.93 -7.35 5.20
CA HIS A 33 -7.28 -8.63 4.93
C HIS A 33 -7.35 -9.63 6.10
N HIS A 34 -7.73 -9.21 7.31
CA HIS A 34 -8.03 -10.11 8.43
C HIS A 34 -9.52 -10.36 8.66
N ALA A 35 -10.42 -9.71 7.91
CA ALA A 35 -11.87 -9.89 8.07
C ALA A 35 -12.31 -11.35 7.84
N ASN A 36 -11.64 -12.08 6.96
CA ASN A 36 -11.93 -13.50 6.68
C ASN A 36 -10.75 -14.23 6.02
N LYS A 37 -10.83 -15.57 5.98
CA LYS A 37 -9.80 -16.46 5.40
C LYS A 37 -9.56 -16.26 3.91
N LEU A 38 -10.52 -15.74 3.15
CA LEU A 38 -10.32 -15.48 1.72
C LEU A 38 -9.46 -14.23 1.53
N ALA A 39 -9.79 -13.15 2.23
CA ALA A 39 -9.08 -11.88 2.17
C ALA A 39 -7.60 -12.01 2.61
N THR A 40 -7.30 -12.89 3.59
CA THR A 40 -5.91 -13.15 3.99
C THR A 40 -5.00 -13.67 2.86
N LYS A 41 -5.59 -14.15 1.76
CA LYS A 41 -4.86 -14.68 0.60
C LYS A 41 -4.61 -13.64 -0.49
N HIS A 42 -5.12 -12.42 -0.34
CA HIS A 42 -4.88 -11.36 -1.33
C HIS A 42 -3.38 -11.04 -1.36
N CYS A 43 -2.82 -10.91 -2.57
CA CYS A 43 -1.47 -10.39 -2.76
C CYS A 43 -1.45 -8.91 -2.37
N ARG A 44 -0.37 -8.48 -1.72
CA ARG A 44 -0.18 -7.11 -1.24
C ARG A 44 1.21 -6.64 -1.62
N PHE A 45 1.30 -5.43 -2.16
CA PHE A 45 2.56 -4.81 -2.55
C PHE A 45 2.82 -3.57 -1.71
N ALA A 46 4.04 -3.43 -1.20
CA ALA A 46 4.44 -2.21 -0.51
C ALA A 46 4.52 -1.05 -1.53
N LEU A 47 3.90 0.06 -1.19
CA LEU A 47 4.09 1.33 -1.90
C LEU A 47 5.36 1.96 -1.31
N LEU A 48 6.50 1.74 -1.95
CA LEU A 48 7.80 2.25 -1.50
C LEU A 48 7.71 3.76 -1.25
N GLN A 49 8.24 4.21 -0.11
CA GLN A 49 8.46 5.63 0.11
C GLN A 49 9.68 6.08 -0.73
N PRO A 50 9.62 7.28 -1.34
CA PRO A 50 10.62 7.72 -2.32
C PRO A 50 12.04 7.90 -1.77
N ASP A 51 12.22 7.92 -0.44
CA ASP A 51 13.49 8.16 0.24
C ASP A 51 14.48 6.99 0.20
N ASP A 52 14.03 5.77 -0.06
CA ASP A 52 14.90 4.58 -0.23
C ASP A 52 15.32 4.34 -1.69
N SER A 53 15.01 5.26 -2.60
CA SER A 53 15.42 5.10 -4.00
C SER A 53 16.94 5.29 -4.13
N PRO A 54 17.70 4.30 -4.63
CA PRO A 54 19.12 4.49 -4.87
C PRO A 54 19.32 5.67 -5.82
N LEU A 55 20.30 6.51 -5.51
CA LEU A 55 20.67 7.63 -6.38
C LEU A 55 20.98 7.11 -7.78
N CYS A 56 20.54 7.84 -8.81
CA CYS A 56 20.81 7.48 -10.18
C CYS A 56 22.33 7.59 -10.46
N ASP A 57 23.00 6.46 -10.60
CA ASP A 57 24.45 6.41 -10.89
C ASP A 57 24.83 6.94 -12.29
N ILE A 58 23.84 7.28 -13.13
CA ILE A 58 24.05 7.79 -14.50
C ILE A 58 24.03 9.33 -14.54
N CYS A 59 23.32 10.00 -13.64
CA CYS A 59 23.08 11.45 -13.70
C CYS A 59 23.79 12.23 -12.58
N GLN A 60 24.86 11.66 -12.00
CA GLN A 60 25.64 12.29 -10.93
C GLN A 60 26.23 13.64 -11.35
#